data_AF-A0A1B6LCH3-F1
#
_entry.id   AF-A0A1B6LCH3-F1
#
_cell.length_a   1.000
_cell.length_b   1.000
_cell.length_c   1.000
_cell.angle_alpha   90.00
_cell.angle_beta   90.00
_cell.angle_gamma   90.00
#
_symmetry.space_group_name_H-M   'P 1'
#
loop_
_entity.id
_entity.type
_entity.pdbx_description
1 polymer ?
#
loop_
_entity_poly.entity_id
_entity_poly.type
_entity_poly.pdbx_seq_one_letter_code
_entity_poly.pdbx_strand_id
1 'polypeptide(L)'
;LELIIGMNMQDHADAIKEISTAASAELNIENGLKGIRETWEKMPLDMIAHKDRGVYRLKAVDDIFSTLEENQVLLSAMKSTRYVQPFVQEVDYWEKALSLIMEVLEGVLNVQRQYLYLENIFTGEDIRKQMPQETNEFDGL
;
A
#
# COMPACT_ATOMS: atom_id res chain seq x y z
N LEU A 1 -44.14 -29.57 -13.54
CA LEU A 1 -43.44 -30.65 -12.80
C LEU A 1 -42.79 -31.64 -13.75
N GLU A 2 -43.48 -32.16 -14.78
CA GLU A 2 -42.88 -33.07 -15.78
C GLU A 2 -41.80 -32.43 -16.67
N LEU A 3 -41.90 -31.14 -16.99
CA LEU A 3 -40.87 -30.42 -17.76
C LEU A 3 -39.52 -30.23 -17.02
N ILE A 4 -39.54 -30.15 -15.69
CA ILE A 4 -38.32 -30.06 -14.86
C ILE A 4 -37.64 -31.45 -14.77
N ILE A 5 -38.45 -32.51 -14.78
CA ILE A 5 -37.99 -33.91 -14.73
C ILE A 5 -37.47 -34.37 -16.10
N GLY A 6 -38.09 -33.93 -17.21
CA GLY A 6 -37.70 -34.32 -18.57
C GLY A 6 -36.44 -33.65 -19.12
N MET A 7 -35.98 -32.55 -18.52
CA MET A 7 -34.76 -31.83 -18.95
C MET A 7 -33.51 -32.18 -18.14
N ASN A 8 -33.58 -33.18 -17.24
CA ASN A 8 -32.49 -33.48 -16.29
C ASN A 8 -31.91 -32.19 -15.66
N MET A 9 -32.79 -31.27 -15.25
CA MET A 9 -32.37 -29.98 -14.68
C MET A 9 -31.50 -30.16 -13.43
N GLN A 10 -31.62 -31.31 -12.74
CA GLN A 10 -30.73 -31.71 -11.65
C GLN A 10 -29.28 -31.91 -12.11
N ASP A 11 -29.05 -32.44 -13.31
CA ASP A 11 -27.70 -32.67 -13.86
C ASP A 11 -26.98 -31.36 -14.20
N HIS A 12 -27.74 -30.30 -14.49
CA HIS A 12 -27.20 -28.98 -14.80
C HIS A 12 -27.22 -28.01 -13.60
N ALA A 13 -27.97 -28.32 -12.54
CA ALA A 13 -28.08 -27.47 -11.35
C ALA A 13 -26.73 -27.29 -10.65
N ASP A 14 -25.93 -28.35 -10.55
CA ASP A 14 -24.60 -28.30 -9.95
C ASP A 14 -23.62 -27.47 -10.80
N ALA A 15 -23.66 -27.64 -12.12
CA ALA A 15 -22.85 -26.85 -13.04
C ALA A 15 -23.21 -25.35 -13.00
N ILE A 16 -24.51 -25.02 -12.99
CA ILE A 16 -24.98 -23.63 -12.85
C ILE A 16 -24.55 -23.04 -11.51
N LYS A 17 -24.63 -23.83 -10.43
CA LYS A 17 -24.20 -23.40 -9.10
C LYS A 17 -22.69 -23.14 -9.05
N GLU A 18 -21.89 -23.99 -9.67
CA GLU A 18 -20.44 -23.82 -9.76
C GLU A 18 -20.08 -22.54 -10.53
N ILE A 19 -20.67 -22.33 -11.71
CA ILE A 19 -20.46 -21.12 -12.51
C ILE A 19 -20.90 -19.86 -11.74
N SER A 20 -22.05 -19.90 -11.08
CA SER A 20 -22.54 -18.78 -10.27
C SER A 20 -21.62 -18.46 -9.10
N THR A 21 -21.06 -19.49 -8.45
CA THR A 21 -20.10 -19.33 -7.36
C THR A 21 -18.79 -18.72 -7.87
N ALA A 22 -18.28 -19.20 -9.01
CA ALA A 22 -17.08 -18.65 -9.64
C ALA A 22 -17.28 -17.18 -10.03
N ALA A 23 -18.38 -16.85 -10.72
CA ALA A 23 -18.69 -15.49 -11.11
C ALA A 23 -18.81 -14.53 -9.91
N SER A 24 -19.44 -14.99 -8.82
CA SER A 24 -19.55 -14.21 -7.58
C SER A 24 -18.18 -13.96 -6.94
N ALA A 25 -17.28 -14.95 -6.97
CA ALA A 25 -15.94 -14.81 -6.43
C ALA A 25 -15.06 -13.89 -7.30
N GLU A 26 -15.13 -14.02 -8.63
CA GLU A 26 -14.42 -13.14 -9.57
C GLU A 26 -14.88 -11.69 -9.42
N LEU A 27 -16.18 -11.44 -9.29
CA LEU A 27 -16.73 -10.10 -9.05
C LEU A 27 -16.20 -9.47 -7.75
N ASN A 28 -16.03 -10.27 -6.69
CA ASN A 28 -15.45 -9.79 -5.44
C ASN A 28 -13.98 -9.37 -5.62
N ILE A 29 -13.21 -10.10 -6.41
CA ILE A 29 -11.82 -9.77 -6.73
C ILE A 29 -11.76 -8.47 -7.54
N GLU A 30 -12.58 -8.36 -8.59
CA GLU A 30 -12.66 -7.17 -9.44
C GLU A 30 -13.03 -5.92 -8.62
N ASN A 31 -14.06 -6.00 -7.78
CA ASN A 31 -14.48 -4.89 -6.93
C ASN A 31 -13.40 -4.50 -5.92
N GLY A 32 -12.71 -5.47 -5.32
CA GLY A 32 -11.63 -5.17 -4.38
C GLY A 32 -10.43 -4.52 -5.06
N LEU A 33 -10.01 -4.98 -6.25
CA LEU A 33 -8.95 -4.36 -7.03
C LEU A 33 -9.31 -2.92 -7.46
N LYS A 34 -10.57 -2.71 -7.86
CA LYS A 34 -11.09 -1.37 -8.15
C LYS A 34 -11.03 -0.47 -6.91
N GLY A 35 -11.42 -0.99 -5.75
CA GLY A 35 -11.34 -0.27 -4.47
C GLY A 35 -9.91 0.12 -4.09
N ILE A 36 -8.95 -0.78 -4.28
CA ILE A 36 -7.51 -0.49 -4.10
C ILE A 36 -7.11 0.66 -5.03
N ARG A 37 -7.42 0.56 -6.32
CA ARG A 37 -7.08 1.60 -7.30
C ARG A 37 -7.62 2.97 -6.90
N GLU A 38 -8.90 3.07 -6.60
CA GLU A 38 -9.56 4.34 -6.25
C GLU A 38 -8.99 4.93 -4.95
N THR A 39 -8.64 4.09 -3.98
CA THR A 39 -7.98 4.50 -2.75
C THR A 39 -6.63 5.15 -3.05
N TRP A 40 -5.78 4.49 -3.83
CA TRP A 40 -4.42 4.95 -4.12
C TRP A 40 -4.35 6.10 -5.13
N GLU A 41 -5.37 6.28 -5.97
CA GLU A 41 -5.52 7.48 -6.82
C GLU A 41 -5.79 8.75 -6.00
N LYS A 42 -6.41 8.61 -4.82
CA LYS A 42 -6.85 9.75 -3.99
C LYS A 42 -6.07 9.89 -2.68
N MET A 43 -5.19 8.94 -2.37
CA MET A 43 -4.45 8.91 -1.12
C MET A 43 -3.56 10.16 -1.00
N PRO A 44 -3.79 11.05 -0.02
CA PRO A 44 -2.95 12.23 0.15
C PRO A 44 -1.61 11.84 0.78
N LEU A 45 -0.54 12.49 0.32
CA LEU A 45 0.77 12.44 0.96
C LEU A 45 1.17 13.87 1.33
N ASP A 46 1.00 14.20 2.60
CA ASP A 46 1.24 15.56 3.09
C ASP A 46 2.68 15.77 3.53
N MET A 47 3.29 16.82 2.95
CA MET A 47 4.61 17.30 3.33
C MET A 47 4.50 18.71 3.89
N ILE A 48 5.21 18.97 4.99
CA ILE A 48 5.30 20.29 5.59
C ILE A 48 6.74 20.80 5.54
N ALA A 49 6.92 22.10 5.34
CA ALA A 49 8.22 22.73 5.44
C ALA A 49 8.77 22.60 6.87
N HIS A 50 10.03 22.17 6.98
CA HIS A 50 10.76 22.06 8.23
C HIS A 50 11.66 23.26 8.42
N LYS A 51 11.16 24.28 9.13
CA LYS A 51 11.82 25.58 9.36
C LYS A 51 12.19 26.27 8.02
N ASP A 52 13.09 27.24 8.06
CA ASP A 52 13.52 28.03 6.89
C ASP A 52 14.70 27.41 6.12
N ARG A 53 14.97 26.10 6.29
CA ARG A 53 16.11 25.42 5.64
C ARG A 53 15.79 24.85 4.25
N GLY A 54 14.57 25.04 3.74
CA GLY A 54 14.15 24.46 2.45
C GLY A 54 13.94 22.94 2.50
N VAL A 55 13.97 22.32 3.68
CA VAL A 55 13.72 20.90 3.88
C VAL A 55 12.23 20.66 4.11
N TYR A 56 11.68 19.60 3.53
CA TYR A 56 10.31 19.16 3.76
C TYR A 56 10.29 17.85 4.52
N ARG A 57 9.30 17.69 5.40
CA ARG A 57 9.08 16.47 6.17
C ARG A 57 7.70 15.92 5.93
N LEU A 58 7.60 14.59 5.87
CA LEU A 58 6.33 13.88 5.86
C LEU A 58 5.59 14.09 7.18
N LYS A 59 4.27 14.30 7.08
CA LYS A 59 3.34 14.44 8.20
C LYS A 59 2.21 13.42 8.07
N ALA A 60 1.72 12.90 9.20
CA ALA A 60 0.50 12.09 9.29
C ALA A 60 0.47 10.89 8.31
N VAL A 61 1.47 10.03 8.41
CA VAL A 61 1.62 8.83 7.56
C VAL A 61 0.94 7.58 8.14
N ASP A 62 0.42 7.64 9.36
CA ASP A 62 -0.15 6.47 10.06
C ASP A 62 -1.35 5.89 9.30
N ASP A 63 -2.22 6.75 8.75
CA ASP A 63 -3.37 6.33 7.94
C ASP A 63 -2.93 5.63 6.64
N ILE A 64 -1.81 6.07 6.04
CA ILE A 64 -1.23 5.46 4.84
C ILE A 64 -0.72 4.06 5.17
N PHE A 65 -0.02 3.89 6.29
CA PHE A 65 0.46 2.57 6.74
C PHE A 65 -0.70 1.62 7.04
N SER A 66 -1.72 2.08 7.77
CA SER A 66 -2.93 1.27 8.03
C SER A 66 -3.56 0.81 6.71
N THR A 67 -3.70 1.73 5.75
CA THR A 67 -4.27 1.43 4.43
C THR A 67 -3.39 0.47 3.61
N LEU A 68 -2.06 0.56 3.72
CA LEU A 68 -1.14 -0.38 3.08
C LEU A 68 -1.33 -1.80 3.63
N GLU A 69 -1.32 -1.95 4.96
CA GLU A 69 -1.48 -3.24 5.63
C GLU A 69 -2.81 -3.90 5.28
N GLU A 70 -3.91 -3.15 5.36
CA GLU A 70 -5.25 -3.62 4.99
C GLU A 70 -5.32 -4.10 3.53
N ASN A 71 -4.76 -3.32 2.61
CA ASN A 71 -4.76 -3.67 1.19
C ASN A 71 -3.84 -4.85 0.88
N GLN A 72 -2.71 -5.01 1.58
CA GLN A 72 -1.86 -6.20 1.46
C GLN A 72 -2.57 -7.46 1.92
N VAL A 73 -3.29 -7.40 3.05
CA VAL A 73 -4.11 -8.52 3.53
C VAL A 73 -5.20 -8.87 2.52
N LEU A 74 -5.87 -7.87 1.96
CA LEU A 74 -6.90 -8.06 0.94
C LEU A 74 -6.34 -8.73 -0.32
N LEU A 75 -5.20 -8.27 -0.84
CA LEU A 75 -4.53 -8.86 -2.01
C LEU A 75 -4.11 -10.31 -1.75
N SER A 76 -3.55 -10.59 -0.57
CA SER A 76 -3.18 -11.94 -0.15
C SER A 76 -4.40 -12.87 -0.09
N ALA A 77 -5.53 -12.38 0.45
CA ALA A 77 -6.78 -13.11 0.47
C ALA A 77 -7.29 -13.42 -0.94
N MET A 78 -7.29 -12.45 -1.86
CA MET A 78 -7.67 -12.67 -3.27
C MET A 78 -6.80 -13.75 -3.93
N LYS A 79 -5.48 -13.63 -3.76
CA LYS A 79 -4.46 -14.53 -4.33
C LYS A 79 -4.55 -15.96 -3.80
N SER A 80 -5.06 -16.15 -2.59
CA SER A 80 -5.29 -17.48 -2.01
C SER A 80 -6.43 -18.26 -2.69
N THR A 81 -7.30 -17.58 -3.44
CA THR A 81 -8.44 -18.21 -4.10
C THR A 81 -8.07 -18.74 -5.49
N ARG A 82 -8.72 -19.83 -5.93
CA ARG A 82 -8.56 -20.34 -7.31
C ARG A 82 -9.11 -19.39 -8.37
N TYR A 83 -10.03 -18.50 -7.98
CA TYR A 83 -10.74 -17.58 -8.87
C TYR A 83 -9.90 -16.36 -9.25
N VAL A 84 -8.71 -16.21 -8.67
CA VAL A 84 -7.78 -15.12 -9.00
C VAL A 84 -7.16 -15.26 -10.38
N GLN A 85 -7.24 -16.43 -11.01
CA GLN A 85 -6.53 -16.75 -12.26
C GLN A 85 -6.65 -15.68 -13.37
N PRO A 86 -7.83 -15.08 -13.63
CA PRO A 86 -7.97 -13.99 -14.62
C PRO A 86 -7.31 -12.68 -14.20
N PHE A 87 -7.10 -12.47 -12.89
CA PHE A 87 -6.65 -11.23 -12.27
C PHE A 87 -5.21 -11.29 -11.73
N VAL A 88 -4.51 -12.43 -11.86
CA VAL A 88 -3.17 -12.65 -11.28
C VAL A 88 -2.20 -11.52 -11.61
N GLN A 89 -2.19 -11.05 -12.87
CA GLN A 89 -1.30 -9.98 -13.30
C GLN A 89 -1.59 -8.66 -12.56
N GLU A 90 -2.85 -8.34 -12.35
CA GLU A 90 -3.26 -7.10 -11.67
C GLU A 90 -3.03 -7.21 -10.15
N VAL A 91 -3.35 -8.35 -9.55
CA VAL A 91 -3.06 -8.63 -8.13
C VAL A 91 -1.56 -8.55 -7.86
N ASP A 92 -0.73 -9.19 -8.68
CA ASP A 92 0.73 -9.15 -8.53
C ASP A 92 1.31 -7.75 -8.74
N TYR A 93 0.72 -6.97 -9.66
CA TYR A 93 1.10 -5.57 -9.84
C TYR A 93 0.85 -4.76 -8.57
N TRP A 94 -0.36 -4.83 -8.02
CA TRP A 94 -0.71 -4.09 -6.82
C TRP A 94 0.10 -4.56 -5.60
N GLU A 95 0.31 -5.86 -5.44
CA GLU A 95 1.14 -6.40 -4.35
C GLU A 95 2.55 -5.80 -4.37
N LYS A 96 3.18 -5.76 -5.55
CA LYS A 96 4.52 -5.15 -5.73
C LYS A 96 4.49 -3.64 -5.52
N ALA A 97 3.50 -2.95 -6.07
CA ALA A 97 3.39 -1.50 -5.96
C ALA A 97 3.22 -1.07 -4.50
N LEU A 98 2.31 -1.72 -3.76
CA LEU A 98 2.08 -1.41 -2.35
C LEU A 98 3.27 -1.78 -1.47
N SER A 99 3.94 -2.90 -1.75
CA SER A 99 5.18 -3.27 -1.05
C SER A 99 6.29 -2.24 -1.26
N LEU A 100 6.46 -1.75 -2.50
CA LEU A 100 7.45 -0.71 -2.81
C LEU A 100 7.11 0.62 -2.11
N ILE A 101 5.83 1.02 -2.10
CA ILE A 101 5.40 2.23 -1.40
C ILE A 101 5.74 2.13 0.09
N MET A 102 5.48 0.97 0.71
CA MET A 102 5.80 0.72 2.12
C MET A 102 7.29 0.88 2.39
N GLU A 103 8.14 0.20 1.61
CA GLU A 103 9.60 0.27 1.75
C GLU A 103 10.14 1.70 1.59
N VAL A 104 9.65 2.42 0.58
CA VAL A 104 10.07 3.81 0.32
C VAL A 104 9.64 4.73 1.47
N LEU A 105 8.40 4.61 1.95
CA LEU A 105 7.92 5.43 3.06
C LEU A 105 8.71 5.18 4.34
N GLU A 106 8.98 3.91 4.68
CA GLU A 106 9.82 3.56 5.83
C GLU A 106 11.24 4.13 5.70
N GLY A 107 11.84 4.01 4.51
CA GLY A 107 13.15 4.56 4.21
C GLY A 107 13.19 6.08 4.40
N VAL A 108 12.22 6.81 3.84
CA VAL A 108 12.11 8.27 3.98
C VAL A 108 11.93 8.67 5.44
N LEU A 109 11.08 7.97 6.19
CA LEU A 109 10.85 8.28 7.61
C LEU A 109 12.08 7.99 8.48
N ASN A 110 12.85 6.96 8.14
CA ASN A 110 14.11 6.67 8.81
C ASN A 110 15.14 7.79 8.57
N VAL A 111 15.33 8.19 7.30
CA VAL A 111 16.21 9.31 6.94
C VAL A 111 15.75 10.60 7.64
N GLN A 112 14.45 10.91 7.61
CA GLN A 112 13.89 12.06 8.30
C GLN A 112 14.16 12.03 9.81
N ARG A 113 14.01 10.86 10.46
CA ARG A 113 14.27 10.70 11.90
C ARG A 113 15.75 10.94 12.22
N GLN A 114 16.65 10.38 11.42
CA GLN A 114 18.09 10.56 11.57
C GLN A 114 18.48 12.03 11.36
N TYR A 115 17.94 12.68 10.32
CA TYR A 115 18.16 14.09 10.05
C TYR A 115 17.73 14.97 11.24
N LEU A 116 16.53 14.77 11.78
CA LEU A 116 16.04 15.54 12.93
C LEU A 116 16.87 15.31 14.20
N TYR A 117 17.39 14.09 14.39
CA TYR A 117 18.29 13.77 15.48
C TYR A 117 19.63 14.50 15.35
N LEU A 118 20.24 14.45 14.17
CA LEU A 118 21.49 15.15 13.87
C LEU A 118 21.31 16.66 13.94
N GLU A 119 20.18 17.21 13.48
CA GLU A 119 19.86 18.63 13.59
C GLU A 119 19.95 19.09 15.05
N ASN A 120 19.33 18.36 15.99
CA ASN A 120 19.38 18.71 17.41
C ASN A 120 20.81 18.73 17.97
N ILE A 121 21.68 17.83 17.49
CA ILE A 121 23.09 17.76 17.89
C ILE A 121 23.88 18.94 17.30
N PHE A 122 23.80 19.14 15.99
CA PHE A 122 24.58 20.15 15.27
C PHE A 122 24.04 21.58 15.41
N THR A 123 22.90 21.78 16.08
CA THR A 123 22.44 23.13 16.45
C THR A 123 23.12 23.64 17.73
N GLY A 124 23.76 22.76 18.53
CA GLY A 124 24.45 23.15 19.77
C GLY A 124 25.80 23.83 19.51
N GLU A 125 26.00 25.03 20.08
CA GLU A 125 27.24 25.81 19.89
C GLU A 125 28.52 25.06 20.29
N ASP A 126 28.47 24.27 21.36
CA ASP A 126 29.63 23.52 21.85
C ASP A 126 30.05 22.42 20.87
N ILE A 127 29.07 21.71 20.31
CA ILE A 127 29.31 20.68 19.28
C ILE A 127 29.86 21.31 18.00
N ARG A 128 29.33 22.47 17.57
CA ARG A 128 29.85 23.19 16.40
C ARG A 128 31.31 23.59 16.55
N LYS A 129 31.75 23.90 17.77
CA LYS A 129 33.16 24.22 18.07
C LYS A 129 34.04 22.97 18.14
N GLN A 130 33.51 21.85 18.62
CA GLN A 130 34.25 20.59 18.76
C GLN A 130 34.38 19.81 17.43
N MET A 131 33.35 19.88 16.58
CA MET A 131 33.25 19.15 15.31
C MET A 131 32.88 20.09 14.15
N PRO A 132 33.77 21.04 13.78
CA PRO A 132 33.47 22.06 12.78
C PRO A 132 33.38 21.51 11.36
N GLN A 133 34.09 20.41 11.04
CA GLN A 133 34.04 19.80 9.70
C GLN A 133 32.68 19.14 9.46
N GLU A 134 32.23 18.31 10.39
CA GLU A 134 30.96 17.60 10.37
C GLU A 134 29.77 18.56 10.42
N THR A 135 29.91 19.67 11.15
CA THR A 135 28.92 20.75 11.14
C THR A 135 28.77 21.39 9.77
N ASN A 136 29.90 21.69 9.09
CA ASN A 136 29.87 22.28 7.75
C ASN A 136 29.30 21.31 6.72
N GLU A 137 29.59 20.01 6.84
CA GLU A 137 28.97 18.99 6.00
C GLU A 137 27.46 18.92 6.23
N PHE A 138 27.00 18.95 7.48
CA PHE A 138 25.58 18.93 7.81
C PHE A 138 24.82 20.19 7.34
N ASP A 139 25.43 21.37 7.47
CA ASP A 139 24.82 22.62 6.98
C ASP A 139 24.81 22.73 5.45
N GLY A 140 25.62 21.91 4.75
CA GLY A 140 25.66 21.83 3.29
C GLY A 140 24.68 20.83 2.67
N LEU A 141 24.00 20.02 3.50
CA LEU A 141 22.90 19.14 3.10
C LEU A 141 21.61 19.95 2.86
#